data_AF-A0A840KK32-F1
#
_entry.id   AF-A0A840KK32-F1
#
_cell.length_a   1.000
_cell.length_b   1.000
_cell.length_c   1.000
_cell.angle_alpha   90.00
_cell.angle_beta   90.00
_cell.angle_gamma   90.00
#
_symmetry.space_group_name_H-M   'P 1'
#
loop_
_entity.id
_entity.type
_entity.pdbx_description
1 polymer ?
#
loop_
_entity_poly.entity_id
_entity_poly.type
_entity_poly.pdbx_seq_one_letter_code
_entity_poly.pdbx_strand_id
1 'polypeptide(L)'
;MGIQQQVLPHSFTSSIPRSTSQNWKELDPEKFLGNEFASQVEHDLEKVKTILDERVKKMTTAFYAFCRLYLTIIEFIGKKNFEKIILQNKESVIDLVSNLPVEFNRNLVCKFLQITPHQFNIWKNNRLYKCPFSIIGYCKKRFPNQISQKEINTLKSLMSRKRFSFWTIASIWGYAIKKRHISMSRTSWYRYCLRLDISKKRKTGKKPKKRGSVKAYRPNEIWHADVTEFVTSDNVKFYIHTVLDNFSRKVIAYTISRDKTAKTRIISLKEAILFQFGKILSPMELDLIVDGGSENNNFRIRNFIQHCQVTIHKKIALKDVHFSNSVIEGHFQILKKFLRG
;
A
#
# COMPACT_ATOMS: atom_id res chain seq x y z
N MET A 1 14.75 -30.40 60.46
CA MET A 1 15.77 -31.47 60.39
C MET A 1 16.92 -30.92 59.56
N GLY A 2 17.97 -30.43 60.23
CA GLY A 2 18.91 -29.46 59.66
C GLY A 2 19.77 -29.99 58.50
N ILE A 3 20.18 -29.07 57.64
CA ILE A 3 21.09 -29.22 56.49
C ILE A 3 22.31 -30.12 56.81
N GLN A 4 22.74 -30.14 58.06
CA GLN A 4 23.85 -30.95 58.57
C GLN A 4 23.74 -32.45 58.20
N GLN A 5 22.55 -33.04 58.25
CA GLN A 5 22.35 -34.46 57.90
C GLN A 5 22.29 -34.71 56.38
N GLN A 6 22.06 -33.66 55.58
CA GLN A 6 22.00 -33.76 54.12
C GLN A 6 23.36 -33.49 53.44
N VAL A 7 24.26 -32.76 54.11
CA VAL A 7 25.51 -32.25 53.52
C VAL A 7 26.77 -32.90 54.10
N LEU A 8 26.76 -33.30 55.38
CA LEU A 8 27.95 -33.86 56.01
C LEU A 8 27.98 -35.40 55.90
N PRO A 9 29.12 -36.01 55.52
CA PRO A 9 29.27 -37.46 55.46
C PRO A 9 29.07 -38.12 56.83
N HIS A 10 28.50 -39.32 56.85
CA HIS A 10 28.24 -40.08 58.09
C HIS A 10 29.54 -40.37 58.88
N SER A 11 30.65 -40.56 58.18
CA SER A 11 31.98 -40.74 58.78
C SER A 11 32.43 -39.53 59.59
N PHE A 12 32.17 -38.31 59.08
CA PHE A 12 32.48 -37.07 59.78
C PHE A 12 31.56 -36.88 60.99
N THR A 13 30.25 -37.05 60.83
CA THR A 13 29.30 -36.90 61.95
C THR A 13 29.54 -37.88 63.10
N SER A 14 30.04 -39.08 62.79
CA SER A 14 30.38 -40.11 63.80
C SER A 14 31.67 -39.80 64.56
N SER A 15 32.55 -38.97 63.99
CA SER A 15 33.83 -38.56 64.61
C SER A 15 33.66 -37.45 65.65
N ILE A 16 32.48 -36.82 65.72
CA ILE A 16 32.20 -35.72 66.64
C ILE A 16 31.92 -36.28 68.04
N PRO A 17 32.69 -35.88 69.08
CA PRO A 17 32.45 -36.33 70.45
C PRO A 17 31.03 -36.02 70.92
N ARG A 18 30.44 -36.95 71.68
CA ARG A 18 29.05 -36.84 72.16
C ARG A 18 28.82 -35.56 72.98
N SER A 19 29.80 -35.16 73.79
CA SER A 19 29.76 -33.91 74.58
C SER A 19 29.64 -32.67 73.70
N THR A 20 30.41 -32.61 72.61
CA THR A 20 30.38 -31.51 71.64
C THR A 20 29.06 -31.48 70.87
N SER A 21 28.56 -32.64 70.42
CA SER A 21 27.28 -32.72 69.69
C SER A 21 26.09 -32.31 70.57
N GLN A 22 26.09 -32.67 71.85
CA GLN A 22 25.03 -32.31 72.78
C GLN A 22 25.04 -30.81 73.08
N ASN A 23 26.23 -30.24 73.32
CA ASN A 23 26.40 -28.81 73.55
C ASN A 23 25.87 -27.98 72.37
N TRP A 24 26.16 -28.38 71.12
CA TRP A 24 25.64 -27.68 69.93
C TRP A 24 24.12 -27.69 69.79
N LYS A 25 23.41 -28.67 70.36
CA LYS A 25 21.94 -28.73 70.34
C LYS A 25 21.29 -27.81 71.39
N GLU A 26 22.02 -27.53 72.46
CA GLU A 26 21.56 -26.71 73.59
C GLU A 26 21.97 -25.22 73.44
N LEU A 27 22.81 -24.92 72.45
CA LEU A 27 23.26 -23.57 72.11
C LEU A 27 22.18 -22.79 71.37
N ASP A 28 21.89 -21.59 71.88
CA ASP A 28 20.99 -20.63 71.27
C ASP A 28 21.64 -19.98 70.03
N PRO A 29 21.06 -20.14 68.82
CA PRO A 29 21.59 -19.57 67.58
C PRO A 29 21.73 -18.04 67.60
N GLU A 30 20.91 -17.33 68.39
CA GLU A 30 20.94 -15.86 68.48
C GLU A 30 22.21 -15.31 69.15
N LYS A 31 22.97 -16.16 69.84
CA LYS A 31 24.23 -15.77 70.50
C LYS A 31 25.41 -15.61 69.54
N PHE A 32 25.27 -16.05 68.29
CA PHE A 32 26.36 -16.01 67.30
C PHE A 32 26.24 -14.79 66.39
N LEU A 33 27.32 -14.01 66.31
CA LEU A 33 27.48 -12.94 65.33
C LEU A 33 27.29 -13.50 63.91
N GLY A 34 26.35 -12.92 63.16
CA GLY A 34 26.03 -13.35 61.79
C GLY A 34 24.85 -14.32 61.66
N ASN A 35 24.17 -14.70 62.75
CA ASN A 35 22.93 -15.49 62.69
C ASN A 35 21.82 -14.80 61.87
N GLU A 36 21.82 -13.47 61.84
CA GLU A 36 20.98 -12.64 60.96
C GLU A 36 21.07 -13.01 59.46
N PHE A 37 22.22 -13.56 59.02
CA PHE A 37 22.42 -14.02 57.65
C PHE A 37 22.09 -15.50 57.44
N ALA A 38 21.93 -16.30 58.50
CA ALA A 38 21.75 -17.75 58.40
C ALA A 38 20.48 -18.11 57.63
N SER A 39 19.37 -17.42 57.89
CA SER A 39 18.10 -17.61 57.17
C SER A 39 18.21 -17.27 55.69
N GLN A 40 18.98 -16.23 55.35
CA GLN A 40 19.22 -15.83 53.96
C GLN A 40 20.09 -16.86 53.23
N VAL A 41 21.15 -17.37 53.88
CA VAL A 41 22.04 -18.39 53.34
C VAL A 41 21.29 -19.70 53.10
N GLU A 42 20.43 -20.12 54.03
CA GLU A 42 19.58 -21.31 53.86
C GLU A 42 18.61 -21.16 52.69
N HIS A 43 17.95 -20.00 52.59
CA HIS A 43 17.06 -19.69 51.47
C HIS A 43 17.79 -19.68 50.12
N ASP A 44 19.00 -19.13 50.06
CA ASP A 44 19.79 -19.08 48.83
C ASP A 44 20.34 -20.46 48.44
N LEU A 45 20.69 -21.31 49.42
CA LEU A 45 21.05 -22.71 49.16
C LEU A 45 19.88 -23.52 48.60
N GLU A 46 18.65 -23.31 49.08
CA GLU A 46 17.47 -23.96 48.50
C GLU A 46 17.22 -23.53 47.05
N LYS A 47 17.41 -22.25 46.73
CA LYS A 47 17.35 -21.77 45.35
C LYS A 47 18.40 -22.45 44.48
N VAL A 48 19.64 -22.56 44.96
CA VAL A 48 20.73 -23.22 44.24
C VAL A 48 20.41 -24.70 43.98
N LYS A 49 19.91 -25.43 45.00
CA LYS A 49 19.45 -26.82 44.83
C LYS A 49 18.37 -26.93 43.75
N THR A 50 17.41 -26.01 43.74
CA THR A 50 16.32 -25.98 42.75
C THR A 50 16.84 -25.71 41.32
N ILE A 51 17.80 -24.80 41.16
CA ILE A 51 18.43 -24.48 39.87
C ILE A 51 19.26 -25.66 39.35
N LEU A 52 19.91 -26.39 40.25
CA LEU A 52 20.77 -27.52 39.90
C LEU A 52 20.01 -28.81 39.58
N ASP A 53 18.72 -28.90 39.95
CA ASP A 53 17.83 -30.04 39.66
C ASP A 53 17.76 -30.32 38.15
N GLU A 54 18.00 -31.58 37.77
CA GLU A 54 18.04 -31.98 36.36
C GLU A 54 16.72 -31.75 35.61
N ARG A 55 15.58 -31.84 36.29
CA ARG A 55 14.26 -31.58 35.68
C ARG A 55 14.13 -30.12 35.32
N VAL A 56 14.56 -29.23 36.20
CA VAL A 56 14.57 -27.77 35.97
C VAL A 56 15.54 -27.41 34.84
N LYS A 57 16.73 -28.04 34.80
CA LYS A 57 17.67 -27.88 33.68
C LYS A 57 17.09 -28.32 32.33
N LYS A 58 16.38 -29.45 32.29
CA LYS A 58 15.70 -29.93 31.07
C LYS A 58 14.59 -28.96 30.64
N MET A 59 13.76 -28.49 31.56
CA MET A 59 12.68 -27.54 31.27
C MET A 59 13.21 -26.18 30.77
N THR A 60 14.25 -25.65 31.42
CA THR A 60 14.89 -24.39 31.00
C THR A 60 15.53 -24.52 29.62
N THR A 61 16.23 -25.62 29.35
CA THR A 61 16.81 -25.90 28.02
C THR A 61 15.73 -25.97 26.94
N ALA A 62 14.63 -26.68 27.19
CA ALA A 62 13.50 -26.75 26.27
C ALA A 62 12.86 -25.38 26.02
N PHE A 63 12.71 -24.56 27.06
CA PHE A 63 12.19 -23.21 26.95
C PHE A 63 13.10 -22.30 26.11
N TYR A 64 14.43 -22.38 26.29
CA TYR A 64 15.38 -21.65 25.45
C TYR A 64 15.33 -22.10 23.99
N ALA A 65 15.21 -23.41 23.74
CA ALA A 65 15.05 -23.95 22.39
C ALA A 65 13.76 -23.42 21.73
N PHE A 66 12.64 -23.41 22.46
CA PHE A 66 11.39 -22.81 22.01
C PHE A 66 11.53 -21.32 21.70
N CYS A 67 12.16 -20.55 22.60
CA CYS A 67 12.39 -19.12 22.39
C CYS A 67 13.21 -18.86 21.13
N ARG A 68 14.28 -19.63 20.92
CA ARG A 68 15.11 -19.53 19.71
C ARG A 68 14.29 -19.81 18.45
N LEU A 69 13.53 -20.90 18.42
CA LEU A 69 12.66 -21.24 17.29
C LEU A 69 11.65 -20.12 17.01
N TYR A 70 10.98 -19.62 18.05
CA TYR A 70 10.01 -18.54 17.93
C TYR A 70 10.63 -17.25 17.35
N LEU A 71 11.80 -16.85 17.85
CA LEU A 71 12.51 -15.68 17.34
C LEU A 71 12.91 -15.86 15.87
N THR A 72 13.44 -17.02 15.49
CA THR A 72 13.78 -17.34 14.09
C THR A 72 12.55 -17.29 13.17
N ILE A 73 11.39 -17.81 13.62
CA ILE A 73 10.14 -17.72 12.86
C ILE A 73 9.73 -16.26 12.64
N ILE A 74 9.85 -15.41 13.67
CA ILE A 74 9.53 -13.98 13.56
C ILE A 74 10.49 -13.27 12.62
N GLU A 75 11.78 -13.58 12.68
CA GLU A 75 12.80 -13.01 11.80
C GLU A 75 12.55 -13.40 10.34
N PHE A 76 12.26 -14.68 10.08
CA PHE A 76 11.99 -15.19 8.74
C PHE A 76 10.74 -14.56 8.09
N ILE A 77 9.64 -14.47 8.84
CA ILE A 77 8.37 -13.89 8.34
C ILE A 77 8.44 -12.35 8.29
N GLY A 78 9.16 -11.77 9.25
CA GLY A 78 9.15 -10.35 9.58
C GLY A 78 7.96 -9.98 10.47
N LYS A 79 8.23 -9.22 11.53
CA LYS A 79 7.24 -8.83 12.56
C LYS A 79 5.92 -8.29 12.00
N LYS A 80 5.98 -7.36 11.04
CA LYS A 80 4.77 -6.76 10.44
C LYS A 80 3.90 -7.76 9.68
N ASN A 81 4.51 -8.76 9.05
CA ASN A 81 3.77 -9.79 8.32
C ASN A 81 3.18 -10.80 9.29
N PHE A 82 3.90 -11.15 10.36
CA PHE A 82 3.38 -11.98 11.44
C PHE A 82 2.12 -11.35 12.07
N GLU A 83 2.17 -10.05 12.44
CA GLU A 83 1.01 -9.32 12.97
C GLU A 83 -0.19 -9.33 12.00
N LYS A 84 0.05 -9.23 10.68
CA LYS A 84 -1.01 -9.35 9.67
C LYS A 84 -1.64 -10.74 9.63
N ILE A 85 -0.82 -11.80 9.70
CA ILE A 85 -1.30 -13.19 9.72
C ILE A 85 -2.19 -13.42 10.96
N ILE A 86 -1.74 -12.93 12.11
CA ILE A 86 -2.50 -13.00 13.37
C ILE A 86 -3.82 -12.23 13.26
N LEU A 87 -3.82 -11.04 12.68
CA LEU A 87 -5.04 -10.24 12.47
C LEU A 87 -6.04 -10.91 11.52
N GLN A 88 -5.57 -11.58 10.47
CA GLN A 88 -6.41 -12.32 9.52
C GLN A 88 -7.08 -13.52 10.20
N ASN A 89 -6.38 -14.18 11.12
CA ASN A 89 -6.84 -15.37 11.84
C ASN A 89 -7.36 -15.05 13.25
N LYS A 90 -7.88 -13.84 13.46
CA LYS A 90 -8.29 -13.34 14.79
C LYS A 90 -9.28 -14.27 15.53
N GLU A 91 -10.18 -14.95 14.83
CA GLU A 91 -11.19 -15.79 15.47
C GLU A 91 -10.53 -17.03 16.11
N SER A 92 -9.59 -17.67 15.41
CA SER A 92 -8.79 -18.77 15.94
C SER A 92 -7.92 -18.36 17.12
N VAL A 93 -7.40 -17.12 17.11
CA VAL A 93 -6.67 -16.56 18.26
C VAL A 93 -7.57 -16.36 19.47
N ILE A 94 -8.80 -15.89 19.24
CA ILE A 94 -9.79 -15.77 20.33
C ILE A 94 -10.04 -17.15 20.96
N ASP A 95 -10.23 -18.18 20.15
CA ASP A 95 -10.47 -19.54 20.64
C ASP A 95 -9.25 -20.08 21.39
N LEU A 96 -8.05 -19.99 20.81
CA LEU A 96 -6.80 -20.43 21.43
C LEU A 96 -6.62 -19.83 22.83
N VAL A 97 -6.68 -18.49 22.94
CA VAL A 97 -6.40 -17.79 24.20
C VAL A 97 -7.54 -17.96 25.21
N SER A 98 -8.79 -18.10 24.75
CA SER A 98 -9.94 -18.31 25.63
C SER A 98 -9.98 -19.71 26.23
N ASN A 99 -9.46 -20.71 25.51
CA ASN A 99 -9.43 -22.11 25.93
C ASN A 99 -8.20 -22.48 26.78
N LEU A 100 -7.30 -21.53 27.06
CA LEU A 100 -6.18 -21.76 27.98
C LEU A 100 -6.68 -22.02 29.41
N PRO A 101 -6.00 -22.91 30.17
CA PRO A 101 -6.27 -23.14 31.59
C PRO A 101 -6.32 -21.84 32.39
N VAL A 102 -7.13 -21.82 33.46
CA VAL A 102 -7.38 -20.60 34.25
C VAL A 102 -6.09 -20.13 34.95
N GLU A 103 -5.23 -21.07 35.30
CA GLU A 103 -3.93 -20.84 35.95
C GLU A 103 -2.90 -20.24 34.98
N PHE A 104 -3.13 -20.36 33.67
CA PHE A 104 -2.18 -19.89 32.66
C PHE A 104 -2.32 -18.38 32.41
N ASN A 105 -1.19 -17.68 32.37
CA ASN A 105 -1.18 -16.25 32.07
C ASN A 105 -1.48 -15.97 30.58
N ARG A 106 -2.75 -15.70 30.27
CA ARG A 106 -3.23 -15.35 28.92
C ARG A 106 -2.52 -14.14 28.31
N ASN A 107 -2.04 -13.19 29.13
CA ASN A 107 -1.32 -12.01 28.64
C ASN A 107 0.04 -12.40 28.05
N LEU A 108 0.66 -13.47 28.55
CA LEU A 108 1.92 -13.99 28.00
C LEU A 108 1.71 -14.54 26.58
N VAL A 109 0.64 -15.31 26.37
CA VAL A 109 0.30 -15.83 25.03
C VAL A 109 -0.01 -14.68 24.07
N CYS A 110 -0.74 -13.66 24.52
CA CYS A 110 -0.97 -12.46 23.71
C CYS A 110 0.35 -11.82 23.25
N LYS A 111 1.36 -11.73 24.14
CA LYS A 111 2.69 -11.20 23.78
C LYS A 111 3.40 -12.07 22.74
N PHE A 112 3.35 -13.40 22.86
CA PHE A 112 3.90 -14.31 21.83
C PHE A 112 3.18 -14.18 20.48
N LEU A 113 1.88 -13.89 20.51
CA LEU A 113 1.10 -13.62 19.30
C LEU A 113 1.26 -12.18 18.78
N GLN A 114 2.17 -11.39 19.36
CA GLN A 114 2.39 -9.98 19.01
C GLN A 114 1.10 -9.13 19.10
N ILE A 115 0.21 -9.44 20.03
CA ILE A 115 -1.02 -8.67 20.31
C ILE A 115 -1.02 -8.17 21.75
N THR A 116 -1.61 -6.99 21.95
CA THR A 116 -1.82 -6.48 23.30
C THR A 116 -3.01 -7.17 23.97
N PRO A 117 -3.01 -7.36 25.30
CA PRO A 117 -4.19 -7.86 26.03
C PRO A 117 -5.45 -7.03 25.77
N HIS A 118 -5.28 -5.71 25.60
CA HIS A 118 -6.36 -4.81 25.24
C HIS A 118 -6.97 -5.14 23.87
N GLN A 119 -6.13 -5.34 22.85
CA GLN A 119 -6.56 -5.71 21.50
C GLN A 119 -7.31 -7.06 21.50
N PHE A 120 -6.81 -8.04 22.26
CA PHE A 120 -7.50 -9.31 22.46
C PHE A 120 -8.90 -9.11 23.06
N ASN A 121 -9.02 -8.31 24.13
CA ASN A 121 -10.32 -8.02 24.74
C ASN A 121 -11.27 -7.29 23.79
N ILE A 122 -10.77 -6.37 22.96
CA ILE A 122 -11.58 -5.74 21.89
C ILE A 122 -12.10 -6.81 20.93
N TRP A 123 -11.27 -7.74 20.49
CA TRP A 123 -11.66 -8.81 19.56
C TRP A 123 -12.72 -9.72 20.17
N LYS A 124 -12.51 -10.14 21.42
CA LYS A 124 -13.47 -10.96 22.18
C LYS A 124 -14.82 -10.23 22.33
N ASN A 125 -14.80 -8.96 22.74
CA ASN A 125 -16.01 -8.15 22.87
C ASN A 125 -16.74 -7.96 21.52
N ASN A 126 -15.99 -7.68 20.46
CA ASN A 126 -16.56 -7.56 19.12
C ASN A 126 -17.23 -8.86 18.66
N ARG A 127 -16.66 -10.03 19.01
CA ARG A 127 -17.27 -11.35 18.71
C ARG A 127 -18.55 -11.58 19.51
N LEU A 128 -18.53 -11.31 20.82
CA LEU A 128 -19.68 -11.50 21.71
C LEU A 128 -20.89 -10.64 21.34
N TYR A 129 -20.64 -9.42 20.85
CA TYR A 129 -21.67 -8.43 20.59
C TYR A 129 -21.93 -8.21 19.09
N LYS A 130 -21.67 -9.23 18.26
CA LYS A 130 -22.11 -9.27 16.86
C LYS A 130 -23.64 -9.17 16.81
N CYS A 131 -24.16 -8.34 15.91
CA CYS A 131 -25.60 -8.14 15.74
C CYS A 131 -25.95 -8.10 14.25
N PRO A 132 -26.61 -9.14 13.72
CA PRO A 132 -27.00 -9.21 12.31
C PRO A 132 -27.95 -8.08 11.88
N PHE A 133 -28.80 -7.61 12.80
CA PHE A 133 -29.77 -6.54 12.54
C PHE A 133 -29.14 -5.13 12.50
N SER A 134 -27.88 -4.98 12.93
CA SER A 134 -27.17 -3.71 12.82
C SER A 134 -26.43 -3.60 11.48
N ILE A 135 -26.53 -2.45 10.83
CA ILE A 135 -25.83 -2.17 9.56
C ILE A 135 -24.30 -2.30 9.69
N ILE A 136 -23.74 -1.95 10.85
CA ILE A 136 -22.30 -2.10 11.12
C ILE A 136 -21.94 -3.56 11.45
N GLY A 137 -22.91 -4.35 11.93
CA GLY A 137 -22.69 -5.71 12.40
C GLY A 137 -22.46 -5.85 13.92
N TYR A 138 -22.62 -4.77 14.69
CA TYR A 138 -22.46 -4.78 16.14
C TYR A 138 -23.67 -4.20 16.87
N CYS A 139 -23.95 -4.70 18.07
CA CYS A 139 -25.08 -4.27 18.89
C CYS A 139 -24.99 -2.79 19.27
N LYS A 140 -26.03 -1.99 18.97
CA LYS A 140 -26.08 -0.56 19.30
C LYS A 140 -26.04 -0.27 20.80
N LYS A 141 -26.62 -1.15 21.64
CA LYS A 141 -26.61 -1.00 23.10
C LYS A 141 -25.19 -1.12 23.70
N ARG A 142 -24.34 -1.96 23.10
CA ARG A 142 -22.95 -2.20 23.55
C ARG A 142 -21.94 -1.29 22.87
N PHE A 143 -22.23 -0.86 21.64
CA PHE A 143 -21.44 0.11 20.90
C PHE A 143 -22.30 1.34 20.61
N PRO A 144 -22.40 2.30 21.56
CA PRO A 144 -23.31 3.44 21.46
C PRO A 144 -22.89 4.47 20.41
N ASN A 145 -21.60 4.53 20.05
CA ASN A 145 -21.05 5.45 19.05
C ASN A 145 -21.43 5.11 17.59
N GLN A 146 -22.54 4.41 17.39
CA GLN A 146 -23.10 4.10 16.08
C GLN A 146 -24.09 5.20 15.66
N ILE A 147 -24.23 5.40 14.35
CA ILE A 147 -25.14 6.40 13.79
C ILE A 147 -26.59 6.01 14.09
N SER A 148 -27.39 7.02 14.43
CA SER A 148 -28.81 6.86 14.75
C SER A 148 -29.63 6.38 13.54
N GLN A 149 -30.77 5.73 13.80
CA GLN A 149 -31.66 5.31 12.72
C GLN A 149 -32.22 6.51 11.92
N LYS A 150 -32.45 7.64 12.60
CA LYS A 150 -32.86 8.90 11.99
C LYS A 150 -31.83 9.38 10.96
N GLU A 151 -30.56 9.43 11.34
CA GLU A 151 -29.49 9.83 10.43
C GLU A 151 -29.26 8.85 9.27
N ILE A 152 -29.45 7.54 9.50
CA ILE A 152 -29.42 6.54 8.42
C ILE A 152 -30.53 6.81 7.40
N ASN A 153 -31.74 7.13 7.88
CA ASN A 153 -32.87 7.46 7.00
C ASN A 153 -32.61 8.77 6.23
N THR A 154 -32.06 9.78 6.89
CA THR A 154 -31.59 11.02 6.26
C THR A 154 -30.55 10.75 5.18
N LEU A 155 -29.55 9.90 5.46
CA LEU A 155 -28.52 9.49 4.50
C LEU A 155 -29.16 8.84 3.28
N LYS A 156 -30.02 7.84 3.47
CA LYS A 156 -30.73 7.17 2.37
C LYS A 156 -31.55 8.16 1.52
N SER A 157 -32.28 9.06 2.18
CA SER A 157 -33.07 10.10 1.51
C SER A 157 -32.18 11.00 0.65
N LEU A 158 -31.14 11.60 1.23
CA LEU A 158 -30.27 12.53 0.51
C LEU A 158 -29.54 11.86 -0.65
N MET A 159 -29.05 10.63 -0.46
CA MET A 159 -28.33 9.91 -1.49
C MET A 159 -29.20 9.49 -2.69
N SER A 160 -30.52 9.38 -2.50
CA SER A 160 -31.49 8.94 -3.51
C SER A 160 -32.17 10.09 -4.25
N ARG A 161 -32.05 11.34 -3.78
CA ARG A 161 -32.70 12.49 -4.40
C ARG A 161 -32.13 12.78 -5.79
N LYS A 162 -33.02 12.91 -6.79
CA LYS A 162 -32.66 13.23 -8.19
C LYS A 162 -31.82 14.49 -8.33
N ARG A 163 -32.09 15.54 -7.54
CA ARG A 163 -31.31 16.80 -7.54
C ARG A 163 -29.81 16.60 -7.25
N PHE A 164 -29.47 15.50 -6.56
CA PHE A 164 -28.11 15.16 -6.18
C PHE A 164 -27.53 14.04 -7.02
N SER A 165 -28.16 13.63 -8.14
CA SER A 165 -27.68 12.53 -8.98
C SER A 165 -26.24 12.74 -9.49
N PHE A 166 -25.89 13.97 -9.85
CA PHE A 166 -24.57 14.34 -10.37
C PHE A 166 -23.57 14.76 -9.29
N TRP A 167 -23.99 14.82 -8.03
CA TRP A 167 -23.13 15.26 -6.93
C TRP A 167 -22.21 14.13 -6.47
N THR A 168 -21.01 14.48 -6.00
CA THR A 168 -20.14 13.51 -5.34
C THR A 168 -20.70 13.14 -3.96
N ILE A 169 -20.37 11.94 -3.47
CA ILE A 169 -20.77 11.49 -2.12
C ILE A 169 -20.31 12.49 -1.04
N ALA A 170 -19.10 13.05 -1.20
CA ALA A 170 -18.55 14.06 -0.31
C ALA A 170 -19.35 15.36 -0.32
N SER A 171 -19.79 15.82 -1.50
CA SER A 171 -20.59 17.05 -1.63
C SER A 171 -21.96 16.90 -0.95
N ILE A 172 -22.59 15.73 -1.09
CA ILE A 172 -23.88 15.44 -0.43
C ILE A 172 -23.70 15.41 1.09
N TRP A 173 -22.62 14.78 1.60
CA TRP A 173 -22.27 14.81 3.01
C TRP A 173 -22.05 16.24 3.52
N GLY A 174 -21.27 17.05 2.79
CA GLY A 174 -21.00 18.45 3.15
C GLY A 174 -22.27 19.29 3.21
N TYR A 175 -23.21 19.07 2.27
CA TYR A 175 -24.54 19.68 2.33
C TYR A 175 -25.33 19.26 3.58
N ALA A 176 -25.32 17.96 3.89
CA ALA A 176 -26.04 17.41 5.05
C ALA A 176 -25.51 17.98 6.37
N ILE A 177 -24.19 18.13 6.51
CA ILE A 177 -23.55 18.78 7.66
C ILE A 177 -23.89 20.26 7.73
N LYS A 178 -23.74 21.00 6.61
CA LYS A 178 -24.04 22.45 6.55
C LYS A 178 -25.48 22.76 6.96
N LYS A 179 -26.42 21.87 6.61
CA LYS A 179 -27.84 21.98 6.97
C LYS A 179 -28.20 21.32 8.31
N ARG A 180 -27.21 20.85 9.07
CA ARG A 180 -27.37 20.19 10.39
C ARG A 180 -28.33 18.99 10.36
N HIS A 181 -28.38 18.27 9.24
CA HIS A 181 -29.23 17.07 9.09
C HIS A 181 -28.61 15.81 9.71
N ILE A 182 -27.29 15.81 9.91
CA ILE A 182 -26.48 14.72 10.45
C ILE A 182 -25.35 15.29 11.30
N SER A 183 -24.78 14.49 12.21
CA SER A 183 -23.56 14.82 12.96
C SER A 183 -22.38 13.92 12.60
N MET A 184 -22.61 12.85 11.83
CA MET A 184 -21.58 11.88 11.51
C MET A 184 -20.41 12.45 10.68
N SER A 185 -19.21 11.93 10.95
CA SER A 185 -18.02 12.24 10.16
C SER A 185 -18.15 11.78 8.70
N ARG A 186 -17.35 12.40 7.82
CA ARG A 186 -17.26 12.00 6.40
C ARG A 186 -16.90 10.52 6.27
N THR A 187 -15.95 10.02 7.05
CA THR A 187 -15.53 8.61 7.02
C THR A 187 -16.69 7.67 7.37
N SER A 188 -17.49 8.02 8.37
CA SER A 188 -18.69 7.26 8.76
C SER A 188 -19.74 7.28 7.64
N TRP A 189 -19.99 8.43 7.02
CA TRP A 189 -20.91 8.56 5.89
C TRP A 189 -20.53 7.62 4.73
N TYR A 190 -19.26 7.60 4.33
CA TYR A 190 -18.77 6.69 3.30
C TYR A 190 -18.89 5.22 3.71
N ARG A 191 -18.53 4.89 4.96
CA ARG A 191 -18.63 3.53 5.50
C ARG A 191 -20.07 3.00 5.43
N TYR A 192 -21.05 3.83 5.82
CA TYR A 192 -22.46 3.47 5.74
C TYR A 192 -22.98 3.40 4.31
N CYS A 193 -22.58 4.32 3.42
CA CYS A 193 -22.94 4.24 2.00
C CYS A 193 -22.43 2.95 1.34
N LEU A 194 -21.24 2.48 1.73
CA LEU A 194 -20.69 1.20 1.26
C LEU A 194 -21.50 0.01 1.80
N ARG A 195 -21.79 -0.02 3.11
CA ARG A 195 -22.57 -1.09 3.76
C ARG A 195 -24.02 -1.17 3.26
N LEU A 196 -24.59 -0.05 2.82
CA LEU A 196 -25.93 0.03 2.23
C LEU A 196 -25.95 -0.14 0.70
N ASP A 197 -24.79 -0.43 0.09
CA ASP A 197 -24.62 -0.60 -1.37
C ASP A 197 -25.03 0.62 -2.23
N ILE A 198 -25.12 1.80 -1.62
CA ILE A 198 -25.48 3.07 -2.30
C ILE A 198 -24.35 3.52 -3.22
N SER A 199 -23.10 3.32 -2.82
CA SER A 199 -21.92 3.78 -3.57
C SER A 199 -21.78 3.10 -4.94
N LYS A 200 -22.18 1.82 -5.07
CA LYS A 200 -22.07 1.09 -6.34
C LYS A 200 -23.06 1.62 -7.38
N LYS A 201 -24.31 1.85 -6.96
CA LYS A 201 -25.39 2.36 -7.82
C LYS A 201 -25.09 3.71 -8.47
N ARG A 202 -24.17 4.50 -7.89
CA ARG A 202 -23.80 5.84 -8.39
C ARG A 202 -22.57 5.86 -9.28
N LYS A 203 -21.85 4.75 -9.45
CA LYS A 203 -20.72 4.70 -10.37
C LYS A 203 -21.27 4.69 -11.80
N THR A 204 -21.17 5.83 -12.49
CA THR A 204 -21.43 5.87 -13.93
C THR A 204 -20.35 5.08 -14.65
N GLY A 205 -20.76 4.25 -15.62
CA GLY A 205 -19.81 3.59 -16.51
C GLY A 205 -18.96 4.63 -17.23
N LYS A 206 -17.63 4.43 -17.26
CA LYS A 206 -16.76 5.28 -18.07
C LYS A 206 -17.18 5.09 -19.53
N LYS A 207 -17.45 6.18 -20.25
CA LYS A 207 -17.64 6.11 -21.70
C LYS A 207 -16.41 5.43 -22.33
N PRO A 208 -16.59 4.47 -23.24
CA PRO A 208 -15.45 3.89 -23.94
C PRO A 208 -14.70 5.00 -24.68
N LYS A 209 -13.37 5.03 -24.54
CA LYS A 209 -12.54 5.93 -25.35
C LYS A 209 -12.59 5.42 -26.79
N LYS A 210 -12.83 6.30 -27.77
CA LYS A 210 -12.61 5.96 -29.18
C LYS A 210 -11.15 5.54 -29.34
N ARG A 211 -10.89 4.30 -29.77
CA ARG A 211 -9.55 3.76 -30.00
C ARG A 211 -9.38 3.51 -31.48
N GLY A 212 -8.27 3.94 -32.04
CA GLY A 212 -7.85 3.66 -33.41
C GLY A 212 -6.95 4.76 -33.95
N SER A 213 -5.78 4.36 -34.46
CA SER A 213 -4.99 5.14 -35.41
C SER A 213 -5.25 4.59 -36.81
N VAL A 214 -5.15 5.42 -37.84
CA VAL A 214 -5.09 4.92 -39.22
C VAL A 214 -3.86 4.02 -39.41
N LYS A 215 -3.98 3.03 -40.29
CA LYS A 215 -2.89 2.14 -40.69
C LYS A 215 -2.61 2.37 -42.17
N ALA A 216 -1.38 2.72 -42.50
CA ALA A 216 -0.88 2.73 -43.86
C ALA A 216 -0.54 1.30 -44.32
N TYR A 217 -0.66 1.05 -45.61
CA TYR A 217 -0.35 -0.22 -46.27
C TYR A 217 0.99 -0.19 -47.01
N ARG A 218 1.54 1.00 -47.29
CA ARG A 218 2.87 1.18 -47.89
C ARG A 218 3.64 2.37 -47.28
N PRO A 219 4.99 2.38 -47.39
CA PRO A 219 5.79 3.54 -46.99
C PRO A 219 5.34 4.81 -47.71
N ASN A 220 5.33 5.93 -47.00
CA ASN A 220 5.00 7.27 -47.51
C ASN A 220 3.57 7.44 -48.05
N GLU A 221 2.66 6.56 -47.66
CA GLU A 221 1.23 6.76 -47.88
C GLU A 221 0.65 7.75 -46.86
N ILE A 222 1.08 7.64 -45.60
CA ILE A 222 0.56 8.45 -44.50
C ILE A 222 1.72 8.88 -43.61
N TRP A 223 1.89 10.18 -43.45
CA TRP A 223 2.80 10.77 -42.47
C TRP A 223 2.02 11.37 -41.31
N HIS A 224 2.54 11.17 -40.11
CA HIS A 224 2.11 11.84 -38.90
C HIS A 224 3.11 12.93 -38.57
N ALA A 225 2.63 14.16 -38.37
CA ALA A 225 3.49 15.25 -37.97
C ALA A 225 2.95 15.94 -36.72
N ASP A 226 3.78 16.08 -35.71
CA ASP A 226 3.41 16.62 -34.41
C ASP A 226 4.62 17.31 -33.76
N VAL A 227 4.36 18.07 -32.69
CA VAL A 227 5.39 18.76 -31.93
C VAL A 227 5.31 18.37 -30.47
N THR A 228 6.47 18.11 -29.85
CA THR A 228 6.55 17.89 -28.42
C THR A 228 7.46 18.89 -27.74
N GLU A 229 7.10 19.28 -26.52
CA GLU A 229 7.97 20.04 -25.62
C GLU A 229 8.90 19.10 -24.85
N PHE A 230 10.16 19.50 -24.73
CA PHE A 230 11.17 18.91 -23.86
C PHE A 230 11.86 20.02 -23.06
N VAL A 231 12.07 19.79 -21.76
CA VAL A 231 12.75 20.73 -20.86
C VAL A 231 14.03 20.05 -20.38
N THR A 232 15.16 20.69 -20.62
CA THR A 232 16.50 20.22 -20.23
C THR A 232 16.76 20.48 -18.74
N SER A 233 17.84 19.93 -18.20
CA SER A 233 18.22 20.04 -16.78
C SER A 233 18.51 21.49 -16.33
N ASP A 234 18.95 22.34 -17.25
CA ASP A 234 19.12 23.79 -17.09
C ASP A 234 17.81 24.58 -17.23
N ASN A 235 16.66 23.89 -17.21
CA ASN A 235 15.31 24.48 -17.30
C ASN A 235 15.04 25.23 -18.61
N VAL A 236 15.77 24.91 -19.69
CA VAL A 236 15.51 25.46 -21.02
C VAL A 236 14.47 24.62 -21.76
N LYS A 237 13.45 25.29 -22.32
CA LYS A 237 12.39 24.65 -23.10
C LYS A 237 12.77 24.57 -24.59
N PHE A 238 12.61 23.39 -25.16
CA PHE A 238 12.73 23.12 -26.59
C PHE A 238 11.46 22.48 -27.15
N TYR A 239 11.13 22.82 -28.39
CA TYR A 239 10.06 22.23 -29.19
C TYR A 239 10.68 21.36 -30.28
N ILE A 240 10.34 20.08 -30.27
CA ILE A 240 10.81 19.09 -31.24
C ILE A 240 9.67 18.83 -32.22
N HIS A 241 9.79 19.37 -33.42
CA HIS A 241 8.89 19.11 -34.53
C HIS A 241 9.32 17.82 -35.21
N THR A 242 8.41 16.86 -35.38
CA THR A 242 8.76 15.54 -35.92
C THR A 242 7.77 15.13 -37.00
N VAL A 243 8.30 14.49 -38.04
CA VAL A 243 7.53 13.86 -39.12
C VAL A 243 7.86 12.37 -39.13
N LEU A 244 6.83 11.54 -38.99
CA LEU A 244 6.94 10.10 -38.83
C LEU A 244 6.11 9.38 -39.89
N ASP A 245 6.69 8.36 -40.52
CA ASP A 245 5.98 7.51 -41.47
C ASP A 245 5.10 6.49 -40.74
N ASN A 246 3.83 6.41 -41.12
CA ASN A 246 2.89 5.51 -40.45
C ASN A 246 3.26 4.03 -40.65
N PHE A 247 3.65 3.63 -41.86
CA PHE A 247 3.88 2.22 -42.20
C PHE A 247 5.12 1.67 -41.51
N SER A 248 6.28 2.31 -41.71
CA SER A 248 7.58 1.88 -41.19
C SER A 248 7.84 2.30 -39.74
N ARG A 249 7.03 3.22 -39.19
CA ARG A 249 7.25 3.89 -37.89
C ARG A 249 8.57 4.69 -37.82
N LYS A 250 9.22 4.91 -38.96
CA LYS A 250 10.47 5.65 -39.06
C LYS A 250 10.22 7.15 -38.87
N VAL A 251 11.06 7.81 -38.07
CA VAL A 251 11.17 9.27 -38.08
C VAL A 251 11.88 9.68 -39.36
N ILE A 252 11.18 10.43 -40.21
CA ILE A 252 11.68 10.85 -41.53
C ILE A 252 12.52 12.10 -41.37
N ALA A 253 12.02 13.07 -40.60
CA ALA A 253 12.74 14.27 -40.26
C ALA A 253 12.28 14.83 -38.91
N TYR A 254 13.15 15.61 -38.29
CA TYR A 254 12.83 16.36 -37.10
C TYR A 254 13.60 17.69 -37.08
N THR A 255 13.01 18.70 -36.46
CA THR A 255 13.65 20.00 -36.27
C THR A 255 13.40 20.48 -34.84
N ILE A 256 14.44 21.01 -34.20
CA ILE A 256 14.38 21.49 -32.81
C ILE A 256 14.45 23.01 -32.80
N SER A 257 13.61 23.66 -32.02
CA SER A 257 13.62 25.12 -31.86
C SER A 257 13.23 25.53 -30.43
N ARG A 258 13.61 26.74 -30.02
CA ARG A 258 13.12 27.35 -28.78
C ARG A 258 11.71 27.90 -28.90
N ASP A 259 11.22 28.11 -30.14
CA ASP A 259 9.92 28.68 -30.41
C ASP A 259 9.02 27.69 -31.18
N LYS A 260 7.77 27.56 -30.71
CA LYS A 260 6.73 26.78 -31.40
C LYS A 260 6.16 27.58 -32.56
N THR A 261 6.74 27.44 -33.75
CA THR A 261 6.35 28.23 -34.94
C THR A 261 6.04 27.39 -36.17
N ALA A 262 5.22 27.96 -37.05
CA ALA A 262 4.96 27.43 -38.38
C ALA A 262 6.24 27.32 -39.24
N LYS A 263 7.20 28.24 -39.05
CA LYS A 263 8.48 28.25 -39.79
C LYS A 263 9.26 26.98 -39.48
N THR A 264 9.38 26.60 -38.21
CA THR A 264 10.04 25.36 -37.77
C THR A 264 9.35 24.13 -38.35
N ARG A 265 8.00 24.11 -38.39
CA ARG A 265 7.25 23.02 -39.03
C ARG A 265 7.53 22.92 -40.53
N ILE A 266 7.58 24.03 -41.25
CA ILE A 266 7.92 24.04 -42.69
C ILE A 266 9.31 23.47 -42.92
N ILE A 267 10.29 23.80 -42.08
CA ILE A 267 11.65 23.24 -42.16
C ILE A 267 11.59 21.71 -42.02
N SER A 268 10.96 21.20 -40.96
CA SER A 268 10.84 19.74 -40.74
C SER A 268 10.13 19.02 -41.90
N LEU A 269 9.12 19.65 -42.52
CA LEU A 269 8.43 19.07 -43.67
C LEU A 269 9.28 19.11 -44.94
N LYS A 270 10.00 20.21 -45.20
CA LYS A 270 10.93 20.32 -46.32
C LYS A 270 12.02 19.26 -46.24
N GLU A 271 12.62 19.10 -45.06
CA GLU A 271 13.63 18.07 -44.80
C GLU A 271 13.07 16.67 -45.04
N ALA A 272 11.85 16.38 -44.54
CA ALA A 272 11.21 15.08 -44.76
C ALA A 272 10.99 14.78 -46.25
N ILE A 273 10.54 15.78 -47.00
CA ILE A 273 10.25 15.64 -48.44
C ILE A 273 11.55 15.48 -49.24
N LEU A 274 12.58 16.27 -48.94
CA LEU A 274 13.88 16.14 -49.58
C LEU A 274 14.52 14.78 -49.29
N PHE A 275 14.47 14.32 -48.03
CA PHE A 275 15.02 13.04 -47.63
C PHE A 275 14.37 11.86 -48.36
N GLN A 276 13.05 11.91 -48.51
CA GLN A 276 12.30 10.77 -49.05
C GLN A 276 12.11 10.81 -50.56
N PHE A 277 11.95 12.00 -51.14
CA PHE A 277 11.57 12.21 -52.53
C PHE A 277 12.61 13.00 -53.33
N GLY A 278 13.70 13.48 -52.72
CA GLY A 278 14.72 14.30 -53.40
C GLY A 278 15.45 13.62 -54.56
N LYS A 279 15.32 12.29 -54.70
CA LYS A 279 15.91 11.50 -55.81
C LYS A 279 14.89 10.90 -56.77
N ILE A 280 13.59 10.96 -56.47
CA ILE A 280 12.54 10.27 -57.23
C ILE A 280 11.45 11.28 -57.63
N LEU A 281 11.38 11.59 -58.92
CA LEU A 281 10.37 12.45 -59.57
C LEU A 281 9.18 11.61 -60.05
N SER A 282 8.51 10.93 -59.12
CA SER A 282 7.21 10.28 -59.39
C SER A 282 6.13 11.04 -58.64
N PRO A 283 4.97 11.36 -59.25
CA PRO A 283 3.85 11.91 -58.51
C PRO A 283 3.39 10.86 -57.48
N MET A 284 3.69 11.11 -56.20
CA MET A 284 3.18 10.32 -55.09
C MET A 284 2.22 11.19 -54.29
N GLU A 285 1.05 10.62 -54.00
CA GLU A 285 0.08 11.21 -53.10
C GLU A 285 0.41 10.79 -51.67
N LEU A 286 0.43 11.77 -50.76
CA LEU A 286 0.75 11.60 -49.36
C LEU A 286 -0.33 12.22 -48.49
N ASP A 287 -0.88 11.45 -47.54
CA ASP A 287 -1.70 11.98 -46.47
C ASP A 287 -0.83 12.52 -45.33
N LEU A 288 -0.98 13.79 -44.98
CA LEU A 288 -0.31 14.39 -43.83
C LEU A 288 -1.31 14.60 -42.69
N ILE A 289 -1.17 13.82 -41.62
CA ILE A 289 -2.00 13.94 -40.42
C ILE A 289 -1.31 14.84 -39.41
N VAL A 290 -2.02 15.89 -38.99
CA VAL A 290 -1.57 16.86 -38.00
C VAL A 290 -2.61 17.06 -36.90
N ASP A 291 -2.19 17.62 -35.78
CA ASP A 291 -3.08 18.08 -34.73
C ASP A 291 -3.76 19.43 -35.11
N GLY A 292 -4.57 19.94 -34.18
CA GLY A 292 -5.23 21.24 -34.30
C GLY A 292 -4.33 22.46 -34.03
N GLY A 293 -3.01 22.27 -33.87
CA GLY A 293 -2.07 23.32 -33.49
C GLY A 293 -1.96 24.44 -34.52
N SER A 294 -1.74 25.67 -34.06
CA SER A 294 -1.60 26.86 -34.92
C SER A 294 -0.34 26.81 -35.80
N GLU A 295 0.69 26.07 -35.38
CA GLU A 295 1.91 25.80 -36.15
C GLU A 295 1.64 24.97 -37.41
N ASN A 296 0.57 24.17 -37.41
CA ASN A 296 0.16 23.29 -38.53
C ASN A 296 -0.96 23.89 -39.36
N ASN A 297 -1.80 24.72 -38.74
CA ASN A 297 -3.03 25.22 -39.32
C ASN A 297 -2.96 26.74 -39.54
N ASN A 298 -2.13 27.16 -40.49
CA ASN A 298 -1.92 28.56 -40.85
C ASN A 298 -1.70 28.73 -42.37
N PHE A 299 -1.70 29.98 -42.84
CA PHE A 299 -1.54 30.30 -44.26
C PHE A 299 -0.17 29.86 -44.83
N ARG A 300 0.91 29.92 -44.04
CA ARG A 300 2.26 29.57 -44.50
C ARG A 300 2.37 28.07 -44.82
N ILE A 301 1.78 27.22 -43.97
CA ILE A 301 1.73 25.77 -44.19
C ILE A 301 0.86 25.44 -45.42
N ARG A 302 -0.31 26.08 -45.56
CA ARG A 302 -1.17 25.90 -46.75
C ARG A 302 -0.43 26.28 -48.03
N ASN A 303 0.22 27.45 -48.04
CA ASN A 303 0.98 27.92 -49.19
C ASN A 303 2.15 26.97 -49.53
N PHE A 304 2.86 26.47 -48.52
CA PHE A 304 3.93 25.50 -48.71
C PHE A 304 3.43 24.19 -49.35
N ILE A 305 2.30 23.66 -48.87
CA ILE A 305 1.70 22.43 -49.40
C ILE A 305 1.24 22.60 -50.85
N GLN A 306 0.61 23.74 -51.18
CA GLN A 306 0.14 24.03 -52.54
C GLN A 306 1.26 24.12 -53.58
N HIS A 307 2.43 24.61 -53.18
CA HIS A 307 3.59 24.78 -54.06
C HIS A 307 4.64 23.67 -53.87
N CYS A 308 4.25 22.55 -53.25
CA CYS A 308 5.16 21.44 -53.03
C CYS A 308 5.25 20.56 -54.29
N GLN A 309 6.42 19.95 -54.51
CA GLN A 309 6.62 18.98 -55.59
C GLN A 309 5.83 17.67 -55.39
N VAL A 310 5.38 17.40 -54.16
CA VAL A 310 4.61 16.21 -53.77
C VAL A 310 3.17 16.63 -53.50
N THR A 311 2.20 15.84 -53.97
CA THR A 311 0.78 16.08 -53.68
C THR A 311 0.48 15.67 -52.23
N ILE A 312 0.35 16.66 -51.35
CA ILE A 312 0.10 16.44 -49.91
C ILE A 312 -1.35 16.77 -49.55
N HIS A 313 -2.09 15.77 -49.09
CA HIS A 313 -3.44 15.92 -48.53
C HIS A 313 -3.36 16.07 -47.01
N LYS A 314 -3.38 17.32 -46.52
CA LYS A 314 -3.36 17.60 -45.09
C LYS A 314 -4.71 17.33 -44.43
N LYS A 315 -4.72 16.50 -43.38
CA LYS A 315 -5.89 16.12 -42.58
C LYS A 315 -5.66 16.46 -41.11
N ILE A 316 -6.63 17.11 -40.46
CA ILE A 316 -6.58 17.45 -39.03
C ILE A 316 -7.23 16.33 -38.21
N ALA A 317 -6.47 15.74 -37.29
CA ALA A 317 -6.94 14.68 -36.39
C ALA A 317 -8.15 15.12 -35.57
N LEU A 318 -9.13 14.23 -35.37
CA LEU A 318 -10.40 14.47 -34.67
C LEU A 318 -11.31 15.56 -35.24
N LYS A 319 -10.92 16.22 -36.35
CA LYS A 319 -11.73 17.22 -37.06
C LYS A 319 -12.08 16.73 -38.46
N ASP A 320 -11.07 16.50 -39.29
CA ASP A 320 -11.24 16.02 -40.67
C ASP A 320 -11.27 14.48 -40.71
N VAL A 321 -10.70 13.83 -39.68
CA VAL A 321 -10.65 12.36 -39.55
C VAL A 321 -11.05 11.92 -38.14
N HIS A 322 -11.68 10.75 -38.00
CA HIS A 322 -12.21 10.26 -36.72
C HIS A 322 -11.16 9.68 -35.76
N PHE A 323 -9.96 9.40 -36.25
CA PHE A 323 -8.85 8.86 -35.45
C PHE A 323 -7.95 9.98 -34.90
N SER A 324 -7.24 9.67 -33.82
CA SER A 324 -6.26 10.59 -33.21
C SER A 324 -4.88 10.44 -33.83
N ASN A 325 -4.00 11.41 -33.54
CA ASN A 325 -2.60 11.39 -33.96
C ASN A 325 -1.73 10.46 -33.07
N SER A 326 -2.27 9.33 -32.61
CA SER A 326 -1.68 8.55 -31.51
C SER A 326 -0.36 7.86 -31.83
N VAL A 327 -0.04 7.67 -33.12
CA VAL A 327 1.21 7.01 -33.56
C VAL A 327 2.41 7.84 -33.13
N ILE A 328 2.42 9.13 -33.48
CA ILE A 328 3.53 10.04 -33.14
C ILE A 328 3.51 10.43 -31.67
N GLU A 329 2.33 10.53 -31.03
CA GLU A 329 2.23 10.69 -29.57
C GLU A 329 2.92 9.54 -28.82
N GLY A 330 2.73 8.29 -29.28
CA GLY A 330 3.41 7.12 -28.73
C GLY A 330 4.93 7.19 -28.91
N HIS A 331 5.40 7.65 -30.08
CA HIS A 331 6.82 7.88 -30.33
C HIS A 331 7.41 8.91 -29.35
N PHE A 332 6.72 10.02 -29.08
CA PHE A 332 7.20 11.03 -28.13
C PHE A 332 7.32 10.53 -26.69
N GLN A 333 6.46 9.61 -26.26
CA GLN A 333 6.60 8.99 -24.92
C GLN A 333 7.89 8.19 -24.82
N ILE A 334 8.24 7.45 -25.87
CA ILE A 334 9.50 6.68 -25.95
C ILE A 334 10.69 7.63 -25.99
N LEU A 335 10.67 8.64 -26.86
CA LEU A 335 11.73 9.64 -26.99
C LEU A 335 12.04 10.32 -25.64
N LYS A 336 11.01 10.82 -24.94
CA LYS A 336 11.18 11.47 -23.63
C LYS A 336 11.73 10.54 -22.56
N LYS A 337 11.45 9.23 -22.66
CA LYS A 337 12.02 8.25 -21.74
C LYS A 337 13.52 8.10 -21.97
N PHE A 338 13.95 8.03 -23.23
CA PHE A 338 15.38 7.97 -23.59
C PHE A 338 16.13 9.25 -23.22
N LEU A 339 15.55 10.43 -23.45
CA LEU A 339 16.21 11.70 -23.13
C LEU A 339 16.30 12.01 -21.63
N ARG A 340 15.62 11.24 -20.77
CA ARG A 340 15.62 11.41 -19.31
C ARG A 340 16.42 10.33 -18.58
N GLY A 341 16.80 9.25 -19.27
CA GLY A 341 17.69 8.23 -18.75
C GLY A 341 19.12 8.61 -19.07
#